data_AF-A0A2U1LTL8-F1
#
_entry.id   AF-A0A2U1LTL8-F1
#
_cell.length_a   1.000
_cell.length_b   1.000
_cell.length_c   1.000
_cell.angle_alpha   90.00
_cell.angle_beta   90.00
_cell.angle_gamma   90.00
#
_symmetry.space_group_name_H-M   'P 1'
#
loop_
_entity.id
_entity.type
_entity.pdbx_description
1 polymer ?
#
loop_
_entity_poly.entity_id
_entity_poly.type
_entity_poly.pdbx_seq_one_letter_code
_entity_poly.pdbx_strand_id
1 'polypeptide(L)'
;MYAAQLRHFVDGGPRLWMRLWFVQKSGEESALANLLFVCCEHLRRVMAKNRIMIVDMEVLGNRGVGMECLDALRKTQSRHKAMLELLTDLLAQVNAGVHEEETNAVKMNENN
;
A
#
# COMPACT_ATOMS: atom_id res chain seq x y z
N MET A 1 -1.13 28.27 7.69
CA MET A 1 -0.10 28.26 6.64
C MET A 1 -0.62 27.96 5.22
N TYR A 2 -1.82 27.40 5.03
CA TYR A 2 -2.40 27.14 3.69
C TYR A 2 -2.90 28.38 2.91
N ALA A 3 -3.21 29.49 3.60
CA ALA A 3 -3.82 30.66 2.97
C ALA A 3 -2.85 31.53 2.14
N ALA A 4 -1.54 31.45 2.40
CA ALA A 4 -0.53 32.16 1.62
C ALA A 4 -0.22 31.45 0.29
N GLN A 5 -0.37 30.12 0.25
CA GLN A 5 -0.11 29.27 -0.92
C GLN A 5 -1.19 29.44 -2.01
N LEU A 6 -2.40 29.85 -1.61
CA LEU A 6 -3.53 30.12 -2.50
C LEU A 6 -3.47 31.50 -3.20
N ARG A 7 -2.65 32.46 -2.73
CA ARG A 7 -2.53 33.78 -3.39
C ARG A 7 -1.57 33.80 -4.58
N HIS A 8 -0.55 32.94 -4.59
CA HIS A 8 0.28 32.69 -5.78
C HIS A 8 -0.42 31.83 -6.85
N PHE A 9 -1.62 31.32 -6.52
CA PHE A 9 -2.38 30.38 -7.34
C PHE A 9 -3.09 31.06 -8.52
N VAL A 10 -3.37 32.37 -8.45
CA VAL A 10 -4.20 33.06 -9.45
C VAL A 10 -3.39 33.54 -10.68
N ASP A 11 -2.07 33.72 -10.55
CA ASP A 11 -1.20 34.29 -11.60
C ASP A 11 -0.28 33.27 -12.30
N GLY A 12 -0.41 31.97 -11.99
CA GLY A 12 0.41 30.93 -12.60
C GLY A 12 0.03 30.69 -14.07
N GLY A 13 0.97 30.81 -15.00
CA GLY A 13 0.76 30.36 -16.38
C GLY A 13 0.55 28.83 -16.47
N PRO A 14 0.03 28.28 -17.58
CA PRO A 14 -0.35 26.87 -17.72
C PRO A 14 0.72 25.85 -17.32
N ARG A 15 2.01 26.19 -17.47
CA ARG A 15 3.14 25.31 -17.06
C ARG A 15 3.32 25.21 -15.55
N LEU A 16 3.07 26.29 -14.81
CA LEU A 16 3.17 26.30 -13.35
C LEU A 16 2.09 25.39 -12.75
N TRP A 17 0.88 25.44 -13.33
CA TRP A 17 -0.23 24.56 -12.98
C TRP A 17 0.07 23.08 -13.22
N MET A 18 0.63 22.76 -14.38
CA MET A 18 1.04 21.37 -14.67
C MET A 18 2.12 20.88 -13.71
N ARG A 19 3.14 21.68 -13.39
CA ARG A 19 4.18 21.29 -12.41
C ARG A 19 3.57 21.00 -11.04
N LEU A 20 2.67 21.86 -10.56
CA LEU A 20 2.01 21.66 -9.28
C LEU A 20 1.14 20.40 -9.28
N TRP A 21 0.46 20.10 -10.39
CA TRP A 21 -0.34 18.90 -10.53
C TRP A 21 0.51 17.63 -10.38
N PHE A 22 1.67 17.52 -11.05
CA PHE A 22 2.57 16.36 -10.91
C PHE A 22 3.08 16.18 -9.48
N VAL A 23 3.44 17.27 -8.80
CA VAL A 23 3.90 17.24 -7.40
C VAL A 23 2.78 16.83 -6.45
N GLN A 24 1.55 17.31 -6.67
CA GLN A 24 0.41 16.90 -5.87
C GLN A 24 0.07 15.43 -6.10
N LYS A 25 0.10 14.96 -7.35
CA LYS A 25 -0.18 13.57 -7.71
C LYS A 25 0.83 12.61 -7.12
N SER A 26 2.12 12.90 -7.24
CA SER A 26 3.16 12.07 -6.60
C SER A 26 3.01 12.03 -5.08
N GLY A 27 2.60 13.14 -4.45
CA GLY A 27 2.31 13.20 -3.02
C GLY A 27 1.11 12.33 -2.60
N GLU A 28 0.01 12.38 -3.36
CA GLU A 28 -1.18 11.54 -3.13
C GLU A 28 -0.86 10.05 -3.29
N GLU A 29 -0.12 9.69 -4.33
CA GLU A 29 0.29 8.31 -4.60
C GLU A 29 1.30 7.80 -3.57
N SER A 30 2.22 8.65 -3.10
CA SER A 30 3.15 8.31 -2.01
C SER A 30 2.41 8.05 -0.69
N ALA A 31 1.37 8.83 -0.38
CA ALA A 31 0.52 8.58 0.79
C ALA A 31 -0.21 7.23 0.67
N LEU A 32 -0.72 6.90 -0.53
CA LEU A 32 -1.34 5.60 -0.81
C LEU A 32 -0.33 4.44 -0.67
N ALA A 33 0.87 4.57 -1.23
CA ALA A 33 1.94 3.57 -1.11
C ALA A 33 2.28 3.29 0.37
N ASN A 34 2.40 4.35 1.19
CA ASN A 34 2.65 4.20 2.62
C ASN A 34 1.52 3.44 3.34
N LEU A 35 0.25 3.74 3.00
CA LEU A 35 -0.88 3.02 3.56
C LEU A 35 -0.85 1.53 3.16
N LEU A 36 -0.60 1.23 1.88
CA LEU A 36 -0.51 -0.14 1.37
C LEU A 36 0.64 -0.91 2.03
N PHE A 37 1.78 -0.26 2.25
CA PHE A 37 2.91 -0.85 2.97
C PHE A 37 2.53 -1.24 4.41
N VAL A 38 1.88 -0.33 5.14
CA VAL A 38 1.40 -0.61 6.51
C VAL A 38 0.39 -1.76 6.52
N CYS A 39 -0.52 -1.82 5.55
CA CYS A 39 -1.47 -2.92 5.39
C CYS A 39 -0.75 -4.26 5.14
N CYS A 40 0.27 -4.30 4.28
CA CYS A 40 1.09 -5.49 4.04
C CYS A 40 1.77 -5.96 5.34
N GLU A 41 2.39 -5.05 6.08
CA GLU A 41 3.06 -5.34 7.34
C GLU A 41 2.10 -5.82 8.44
N HIS A 42 0.90 -5.25 8.50
CA HIS A 42 -0.14 -5.74 9.39
C HIS A 42 -0.55 -7.18 9.03
N LEU A 43 -0.79 -7.45 7.74
CA LEU A 43 -1.22 -8.76 7.26
C LEU A 43 -0.15 -9.84 7.48
N ARG A 44 1.13 -9.53 7.25
CA ARG A 44 2.26 -10.43 7.57
C ARG A 44 2.26 -10.82 9.05
N ARG A 45 2.03 -9.87 9.95
CA ARG A 45 1.94 -10.14 11.40
C ARG A 45 0.74 -11.02 11.75
N VAL A 46 -0.42 -10.78 11.16
CA VAL A 46 -1.62 -11.61 11.35
C VAL A 46 -1.37 -13.04 10.84
N MET A 47 -0.75 -13.20 9.67
CA MET A 47 -0.39 -14.50 9.11
C MET A 47 0.60 -15.27 9.98
N ALA A 48 1.58 -14.58 10.58
CA ALA A 48 2.52 -15.21 11.50
C ALA A 48 1.80 -15.76 12.74
N LYS A 49 0.88 -14.99 13.32
CA LYS A 49 0.04 -15.45 14.45
C LYS A 49 -0.83 -16.64 14.06
N ASN A 50 -1.49 -16.56 12.90
CA ASN A 50 -2.34 -17.64 12.39
C ASN A 50 -1.53 -18.94 12.16
N ARG A 51 -0.29 -18.83 11.68
CA ARG A 51 0.60 -20.00 11.52
C ARG A 51 0.92 -20.67 12.86
N ILE A 52 1.18 -19.89 13.91
CA ILE A 52 1.40 -20.45 15.26
C ILE A 52 0.14 -21.19 15.71
N MET A 53 -1.04 -20.59 15.57
CA MET A 53 -2.31 -21.21 15.94
C MET A 53 -2.58 -22.51 15.15
N ILE A 54 -2.23 -22.56 13.86
CA ILE A 54 -2.35 -23.79 13.06
C ILE A 54 -1.49 -24.90 13.65
N VAL A 55 -0.22 -24.62 13.99
CA VAL A 55 0.69 -25.61 14.58
C VAL A 55 0.17 -26.11 15.92
N ASP A 56 -0.29 -25.20 16.79
CA ASP A 56 -0.87 -25.57 18.08
C ASP A 56 -2.12 -26.46 17.92
N MET A 57 -2.97 -26.12 16.95
CA MET A 57 -4.19 -26.88 16.64
C MET A 57 -3.91 -28.21 15.95
N GLU A 58 -2.83 -28.35 15.19
CA GLU A 58 -2.41 -29.65 14.62
C GLU A 58 -2.04 -30.64 15.74
N VAL A 59 -1.38 -30.17 16.80
CA VAL A 59 -1.05 -31.00 17.97
C VAL A 59 -2.32 -31.47 18.70
N LEU A 60 -3.33 -30.61 18.81
CA LEU A 60 -4.63 -30.94 19.42
C LEU A 60 -5.51 -31.80 18.48
N GLY A 61 -5.45 -31.55 17.18
CA GLY A 61 -6.18 -32.29 16.14
C GLY A 61 -5.72 -33.74 16.03
N ASN A 62 -4.45 -34.04 16.29
CA ASN A 62 -3.95 -35.41 16.46
C ASN A 62 -4.63 -36.17 17.62
N ARG A 63 -5.32 -35.46 18.51
CA ARG A 63 -6.13 -36.01 19.61
C ARG A 63 -7.63 -36.02 19.30
N GLY A 64 -8.02 -35.74 18.05
CA GLY A 64 -9.41 -35.72 17.57
C GLY A 64 -10.19 -34.44 17.93
N VAL A 65 -9.54 -33.38 18.42
CA VAL A 65 -10.22 -32.15 18.87
C VAL A 65 -9.99 -31.01 17.89
N GLY A 66 -11.05 -30.28 17.52
CA GLY A 66 -10.93 -28.98 16.84
C GLY A 66 -10.54 -29.03 15.36
N MET A 67 -10.79 -30.14 14.66
CA MET A 67 -10.47 -30.27 13.22
C MET A 67 -11.15 -29.20 12.35
N GLU A 68 -12.41 -28.85 12.63
CA GLU A 68 -13.13 -27.78 11.91
C GLU A 68 -12.45 -26.41 12.09
N CYS A 69 -11.98 -26.11 13.30
CA CYS A 69 -11.23 -24.89 13.58
C CYS A 69 -9.89 -24.88 12.83
N LEU A 70 -9.18 -26.00 12.76
CA LEU A 70 -7.94 -26.12 12.01
C LEU A 70 -8.16 -25.87 10.51
N ASP A 71 -9.22 -26.44 9.93
CA ASP A 71 -9.59 -26.20 8.54
C ASP A 71 -9.95 -24.72 8.30
N ALA A 72 -10.66 -24.08 9.22
CA ALA A 72 -10.96 -22.67 9.15
C ALA A 72 -9.69 -21.80 9.20
N LEU A 73 -8.72 -22.13 10.06
CA LEU A 73 -7.43 -21.44 10.15
C LEU A 73 -6.62 -21.58 8.86
N ARG A 74 -6.59 -22.78 8.26
CA ARG A 74 -5.93 -23.05 6.97
C ARG A 74 -6.55 -22.27 5.82
N LYS A 75 -7.89 -22.25 5.72
CA LYS A 75 -8.61 -21.44 4.73
C LYS A 75 -8.31 -19.94 4.91
N THR A 76 -8.31 -19.48 6.16
CA THR A 76 -7.96 -18.09 6.49
C THR A 76 -6.52 -17.76 6.09
N GLN A 77 -5.58 -18.68 6.31
CA GLN A 77 -4.18 -18.51 5.93
C GLN A 77 -4.02 -18.36 4.41
N SER A 78 -4.67 -19.22 3.62
CA SER A 78 -4.64 -19.13 2.16
C SER A 78 -5.23 -17.82 1.65
N ARG A 79 -6.35 -17.38 2.25
CA ARG A 79 -6.96 -16.09 1.90
C ARG A 79 -6.04 -14.91 2.23
N HIS A 80 -5.40 -14.91 3.40
CA HIS A 80 -4.45 -13.86 3.76
C HIS A 80 -3.22 -13.86 2.84
N LYS A 81 -2.74 -15.03 2.41
CA LYS A 81 -1.65 -15.11 1.44
C LYS A 81 -2.02 -14.47 0.11
N ALA A 82 -3.18 -14.82 -0.44
CA ALA A 82 -3.67 -14.22 -1.70
C ALA A 82 -3.88 -12.71 -1.57
N MET A 83 -4.42 -12.24 -0.45
CA MET A 83 -4.57 -10.80 -0.18
C MET A 83 -3.22 -10.08 -0.09
N LEU A 84 -2.21 -10.71 0.53
CA LEU A 84 -0.87 -10.14 0.63
C LEU A 84 -0.20 -10.02 -0.75
N GLU A 85 -0.37 -11.01 -1.62
CA GLU A 85 0.10 -10.97 -3.00
C GLU A 85 -0.52 -9.77 -3.75
N LEU A 86 -1.86 -9.64 -3.71
CA LEU A 86 -2.56 -8.51 -4.33
C LEU A 86 -2.12 -7.14 -3.81
N LEU A 87 -1.99 -6.98 -2.49
CA LEU A 87 -1.55 -5.71 -1.90
C LEU A 87 -0.09 -5.38 -2.23
N THR A 88 0.77 -6.41 -2.35
CA THR A 88 2.17 -6.23 -2.74
C THR A 88 2.27 -5.79 -4.21
N ASP A 89 1.49 -6.40 -5.10
CA ASP A 89 1.43 -6.02 -6.51
C ASP A 89 0.89 -4.60 -6.68
N LEU A 90 -0.16 -4.24 -5.94
CA LEU A 90 -0.70 -2.88 -5.96
C LEU A 90 0.30 -1.86 -5.42
N LEU A 91 1.03 -2.19 -4.34
CA LEU A 91 2.09 -1.33 -3.81
C LEU A 91 3.19 -1.11 -4.85
N ALA A 92 3.60 -2.15 -5.59
CA ALA A 92 4.59 -2.03 -6.64
C ALA A 92 4.11 -1.10 -7.78
N GLN A 93 2.84 -1.22 -8.19
CA GLN A 93 2.24 -0.35 -9.20
C GLN A 93 2.19 1.11 -8.74
N VAL A 94 1.75 1.37 -7.51
CA VAL A 94 1.68 2.73 -6.97
C VAL A 94 3.08 3.35 -6.86
N ASN A 95 4.09 2.60 -6.40
CA ASN A 95 5.47 3.10 -6.36
C ASN A 95 6.02 3.43 -7.75
N ALA A 96 5.65 2.64 -8.78
CA ALA A 96 6.02 2.96 -10.15
C ALA A 96 5.37 4.27 -10.63
N GLY A 97 4.09 4.49 -10.30
CA GLY A 97 3.38 5.75 -10.57
C GLY A 97 4.04 6.95 -9.91
N VAL A 98 4.37 6.84 -8.61
CA VAL A 98 5.08 7.91 -7.86
C VAL A 98 6.37 8.30 -8.59
N HIS A 99 7.19 7.31 -8.98
CA HIS A 99 8.45 7.58 -9.67
C HIS A 99 8.25 8.21 -11.06
N GLU A 100 7.20 7.83 -11.79
CA GLU A 100 6.85 8.44 -13.06
C GLU A 100 6.47 9.91 -12.87
N GLU A 101 5.59 10.21 -11.92
CA GLU A 101 5.13 11.57 -11.63
C GLU A 101 6.24 12.48 -11.10
N GLU A 102 7.13 11.95 -10.24
CA GLU A 102 8.35 12.64 -9.81
C GLU A 102 9.27 12.96 -10.99
N THR A 103 9.49 12.00 -11.88
CA THR A 103 10.30 12.19 -13.09
C THR A 103 9.69 13.24 -14.02
N ASN A 104 8.37 13.23 -14.18
CA ASN A 104 7.64 14.21 -14.98
C ASN A 104 7.75 15.62 -14.38
N ALA A 105 7.67 15.76 -13.06
CA ALA A 105 7.91 17.04 -12.38
C ALA A 105 9.33 17.58 -12.62
N VAL A 106 10.36 16.70 -12.58
CA VAL A 106 11.76 17.08 -12.87
C VAL A 106 11.94 17.55 -14.31
N LYS A 107 11.48 16.77 -15.30
CA LYS A 107 11.55 17.16 -16.73
C LYS A 107 10.88 18.50 -17.00
N MET A 108 9.76 18.77 -16.34
CA MET A 108 9.07 20.04 -16.47
C MET A 108 9.89 21.22 -15.92
N ASN A 109 10.75 21.00 -14.93
CA ASN A 109 11.66 22.02 -14.37
C ASN A 109 12.92 22.24 -15.22
N GLU A 110 13.42 21.21 -15.91
CA GLU A 110 14.59 21.30 -16.80
C GLU A 110 14.30 22.00 -18.13
N ASN A 111 13.05 21.93 -18.62
CA ASN A 111 12.60 22.62 -19.85
C ASN A 111 12.26 24.11 -19.64
N ASN A 112 12.96 24.79 -18.73
CA ASN A 112 12.75 26.18 -18.32
C ASN A 112 13.96 27.04 -18.67
#